data_AF-A0A950E1B4-F1
#
_entry.id   AF-A0A950E1B4-F1
#
_cell.length_a   1.000
_cell.length_b   1.000
_cell.length_c   1.000
_cell.angle_alpha   90.00
_cell.angle_beta   90.00
_cell.angle_gamma   90.00
#
_symmetry.space_group_name_H-M   'P 1'
#
loop_
_entity.id
_entity.type
_entity.pdbx_description
1 polymer ?
#
loop_
_entity_poly.entity_id
_entity_poly.type
_entity_poly.pdbx_seq_one_letter_code
_entity_poly.pdbx_strand_id
1 'polypeptide(L)'
;MKITLARILLMSAWLPAFGVAQNVKWTAFQDPFEKAFTLEVPQGWTVKGGLFRLGYSDERIMVDLKSPDGRINYRIGDVAIPSYTLPNPYHPREGEVYDLGAQAQMVVANYRTGPEFAALYSQTRFREVCRNPVGDQANNGFSPPDYVPATVRPEQVSAGQIAYRCESAQGPETVVAWAKTGRTGQIWGAETVSYVVPPDRAAALQAIIVHSVGSLRFNPQWLEYQKRMDDEGLNYQRIRQQQRREQLNQQMQQFEAKMRSWQNQVNAFERHQQAQAAQVEDFTNALNGITPTYDPLTGQARQVWSGTRNGFWVNGQGTVLNSDVTPGSGWRQLQVIHPQ
;
A
#
# COMPACT_ATOMS: atom_id res chain seq x y z
N MET A 1 -80.14 -10.10 -49.00
CA MET A 1 -78.69 -9.96 -49.24
C MET A 1 -77.98 -10.14 -47.90
N LYS A 2 -77.35 -11.30 -47.68
CA LYS A 2 -76.64 -11.64 -46.42
C LYS A 2 -75.19 -11.17 -46.57
N ILE A 3 -74.68 -10.38 -45.63
CA ILE A 3 -73.25 -10.11 -45.49
C ILE A 3 -72.78 -10.72 -44.18
N THR A 4 -71.94 -11.74 -44.32
CA THR A 4 -71.22 -12.47 -43.27
C THR A 4 -69.75 -12.15 -43.48
N LEU A 5 -69.01 -11.70 -42.46
CA LEU A 5 -67.53 -11.71 -42.35
C LEU A 5 -67.17 -11.00 -41.04
N ALA A 6 -66.22 -11.39 -40.22
CA ALA A 6 -65.54 -12.64 -39.90
C ALA A 6 -64.77 -12.30 -38.61
N ARG A 7 -65.00 -13.05 -37.53
CA ARG A 7 -64.30 -12.84 -36.26
C ARG A 7 -62.92 -13.47 -36.38
N ILE A 8 -61.87 -12.64 -36.46
CA ILE A 8 -60.48 -13.07 -36.35
C ILE A 8 -60.25 -13.42 -34.87
N LEU A 9 -60.17 -14.72 -34.59
CA LEU A 9 -59.68 -15.25 -33.31
C LEU A 9 -58.15 -15.20 -33.32
N LEU A 10 -57.60 -14.20 -32.62
CA LEU A 10 -56.20 -14.22 -32.21
C LEU A 10 -56.04 -15.30 -31.13
N MET A 11 -55.54 -16.47 -31.51
CA MET A 11 -55.00 -17.45 -30.58
C MET A 11 -53.68 -16.90 -30.02
N SER A 12 -53.76 -16.28 -28.86
CA SER A 12 -52.62 -16.00 -27.99
C SER A 12 -52.07 -17.34 -27.47
N ALA A 13 -51.02 -17.84 -28.11
CA ALA A 13 -50.24 -18.96 -27.59
C ALA A 13 -49.52 -18.52 -26.31
N TRP A 14 -50.14 -18.79 -25.16
CA TRP A 14 -49.46 -18.81 -23.87
C TRP A 14 -48.53 -20.03 -23.86
N LEU A 15 -47.25 -19.81 -24.15
CA LEU A 15 -46.21 -20.77 -23.76
C LEU A 15 -46.03 -20.64 -22.24
N PRO A 16 -46.20 -21.71 -21.46
CA PRO A 16 -45.90 -21.66 -20.04
C PRO A 16 -44.40 -21.43 -19.86
N ALA A 17 -44.02 -20.36 -19.16
CA ALA A 17 -42.70 -20.23 -18.60
C ALA A 17 -42.48 -21.42 -17.66
N PHE A 18 -41.59 -22.35 -18.01
CA PHE A 18 -41.26 -23.48 -17.15
C PHE A 18 -40.65 -22.94 -15.85
N GLY A 19 -41.46 -23.00 -14.78
CA GLY A 19 -41.11 -22.55 -13.45
C GLY A 19 -40.07 -23.48 -12.81
N VAL A 20 -38.79 -23.12 -12.94
CA VAL A 20 -37.70 -23.80 -12.24
C VAL A 20 -37.70 -23.47 -10.73
N ALA A 21 -38.38 -22.39 -10.32
CA ALA A 21 -38.35 -21.91 -8.93
C ALA A 21 -39.26 -22.67 -7.95
N GLN A 22 -40.26 -23.43 -8.39
CA GLN A 22 -41.31 -23.93 -7.47
C GLN A 22 -41.04 -25.29 -6.80
N ASN A 23 -39.92 -25.98 -7.07
CA ASN A 23 -39.60 -27.27 -6.44
C ASN A 23 -38.11 -27.47 -6.14
N VAL A 24 -37.41 -26.42 -5.68
CA VAL A 24 -36.02 -26.56 -5.21
C VAL A 24 -36.03 -27.19 -3.81
N LYS A 25 -35.42 -28.37 -3.66
CA LYS A 25 -35.11 -28.94 -2.34
C LYS A 25 -33.80 -28.35 -1.84
N TRP A 26 -33.72 -28.11 -0.54
CA TRP A 26 -32.58 -27.46 0.10
C TRP A 26 -31.81 -28.44 0.97
N THR A 27 -30.50 -28.25 1.06
CA THR A 27 -29.63 -28.96 2.00
C THR A 27 -28.65 -27.98 2.62
N ALA A 28 -28.23 -28.25 3.86
CA ALA A 28 -27.27 -27.39 4.54
C ALA A 28 -25.85 -27.69 4.04
N PHE A 29 -25.15 -26.65 3.63
CA PHE A 29 -23.71 -26.63 3.44
C PHE A 29 -23.07 -25.97 4.67
N GLN A 30 -22.11 -26.65 5.29
CA GLN A 30 -21.29 -26.09 6.36
C GLN A 30 -19.90 -25.79 5.79
N ASP A 31 -19.35 -24.63 6.16
CA ASP A 31 -17.97 -24.29 5.86
C ASP A 31 -17.03 -25.44 6.30
N PRO A 32 -16.30 -26.09 5.37
CA PRO A 32 -15.53 -27.28 5.66
C PRO A 32 -14.20 -26.96 6.37
N PHE A 33 -13.75 -25.70 6.36
CA PHE A 33 -12.42 -25.34 6.84
C PHE A 33 -12.43 -24.91 8.30
N GLU A 34 -13.21 -23.87 8.63
CA GLU A 34 -13.23 -23.30 9.98
C GLU A 34 -14.57 -23.50 10.68
N LYS A 35 -15.55 -24.11 10.01
CA LYS A 35 -16.94 -24.22 10.49
C LYS A 35 -17.51 -22.84 10.82
N ALA A 36 -17.12 -21.84 10.03
CA ALA A 36 -17.41 -20.44 10.26
C ALA A 36 -18.87 -20.07 9.99
N PHE A 37 -19.51 -20.75 9.05
CA PHE A 37 -20.89 -20.49 8.68
C PHE A 37 -21.60 -21.75 8.15
N THR A 38 -22.92 -21.66 8.09
CA THR A 38 -23.80 -22.58 7.35
C THR A 38 -24.61 -21.80 6.33
N LEU A 39 -24.97 -22.44 5.21
CA LEU A 39 -25.77 -21.86 4.14
C LEU A 39 -26.65 -22.95 3.49
N GLU A 40 -27.87 -22.63 3.08
CA GLU A 40 -28.75 -23.55 2.36
C GLU A 40 -28.50 -23.51 0.85
N VAL A 41 -28.21 -24.66 0.28
CA VAL A 41 -27.89 -24.83 -1.14
C VAL A 41 -28.89 -25.78 -1.80
N PRO A 42 -29.15 -25.64 -3.11
CA PRO A 42 -30.01 -26.58 -3.81
C PRO A 42 -29.46 -28.01 -3.73
N GLN A 43 -30.30 -28.95 -3.34
CA GLN A 43 -29.93 -30.36 -3.23
C GLN A 43 -29.47 -30.90 -4.59
N GLY A 44 -28.35 -31.64 -4.58
CA GLY A 44 -27.77 -32.25 -5.78
C GLY A 44 -26.86 -31.33 -6.60
N TRP A 45 -26.74 -30.06 -6.23
CA TRP A 45 -25.77 -29.16 -6.85
C TRP A 45 -24.36 -29.45 -6.34
N THR A 46 -23.37 -29.23 -7.20
CA THR A 46 -21.97 -29.29 -6.77
C THR A 46 -21.65 -27.99 -6.04
N VAL A 47 -21.14 -28.10 -4.81
CA VAL A 47 -20.74 -26.97 -3.98
C VAL A 47 -19.26 -27.08 -3.65
N LYS A 48 -18.53 -25.98 -3.79
CA LYS A 48 -17.10 -25.88 -3.46
C LYS A 48 -16.82 -24.57 -2.75
N GLY A 49 -15.84 -24.57 -1.86
CA GLY A 49 -15.39 -23.37 -1.16
C GLY A 49 -15.67 -23.44 0.34
N GLY A 50 -15.74 -22.29 0.98
CA GLY A 50 -15.78 -22.13 2.44
C GLY A 50 -15.21 -20.77 2.85
N LEU A 51 -14.77 -20.68 4.11
CA LEU A 51 -14.00 -19.55 4.60
C LEU A 51 -12.50 -19.81 4.41
N PHE A 52 -11.82 -18.86 3.77
CA PHE A 52 -10.38 -18.89 3.54
C PHE A 52 -9.71 -17.85 4.42
N ARG A 53 -8.73 -18.28 5.23
CA ARG A 53 -7.93 -17.39 6.07
C ARG A 53 -6.55 -17.16 5.46
N LEU A 54 -6.22 -15.89 5.24
CA LEU A 54 -4.96 -15.44 4.68
C LEU A 54 -4.14 -14.60 5.68
N GLY A 55 -4.73 -14.30 6.85
CA GLY A 55 -4.09 -13.60 7.96
C GLY A 55 -4.99 -13.61 9.21
N TYR A 56 -4.54 -12.96 10.28
CA TYR A 56 -5.33 -12.82 11.50
C TYR A 56 -6.72 -12.20 11.24
N SER A 57 -6.77 -11.12 10.45
CA SER A 57 -8.00 -10.39 10.09
C SER A 57 -8.22 -10.34 8.58
N ASP A 58 -7.78 -11.38 7.87
CA ASP A 58 -7.99 -11.52 6.43
C ASP A 58 -8.67 -12.87 6.16
N GLU A 59 -9.96 -12.89 6.46
CA GLU A 59 -10.87 -13.98 6.17
C GLU A 59 -11.80 -13.64 4.99
N ARG A 60 -11.94 -14.59 4.07
CA ARG A 60 -12.71 -14.40 2.84
C ARG A 60 -13.62 -15.57 2.60
N ILE A 61 -14.91 -15.29 2.44
CA ILE A 61 -15.89 -16.31 2.04
C ILE A 61 -15.84 -16.42 0.51
N MET A 62 -15.77 -17.66 0.02
CA MET A 62 -16.04 -17.96 -1.38
C MET A 62 -16.77 -19.29 -1.44
N VAL A 63 -17.97 -19.30 -2.01
CA VAL A 63 -18.73 -20.53 -2.29
C VAL A 63 -19.17 -20.54 -3.73
N ASP A 64 -18.68 -21.50 -4.49
CA ASP A 64 -19.06 -21.79 -5.87
C ASP A 64 -20.12 -22.89 -5.90
N LEU A 65 -21.18 -22.65 -6.69
CA LEU A 65 -22.27 -23.58 -6.90
C LEU A 65 -22.49 -23.82 -8.38
N LYS A 66 -22.63 -25.10 -8.75
CA LYS A 66 -22.88 -25.53 -10.12
C LYS A 66 -24.06 -26.49 -10.19
N SER A 67 -24.99 -26.24 -11.12
CA SER A 67 -26.15 -27.11 -11.34
C SER A 67 -25.72 -28.50 -11.84
N PRO A 68 -26.55 -29.55 -11.64
CA PRO A 68 -26.24 -30.91 -12.10
C PRO A 68 -25.96 -31.02 -13.60
N ASP A 69 -26.67 -30.24 -14.43
CA ASP A 69 -26.47 -30.16 -15.88
C ASP A 69 -25.29 -29.26 -16.29
N GLY A 70 -24.66 -28.61 -15.31
CA GLY A 70 -23.51 -27.73 -15.49
C GLY A 70 -23.79 -26.41 -16.21
N ARG A 71 -25.04 -26.11 -16.52
CA ARG A 71 -25.47 -24.90 -17.24
C ARG A 71 -25.52 -23.67 -16.35
N ILE A 72 -25.64 -23.85 -15.03
CA ILE A 72 -25.70 -22.76 -14.07
C ILE A 72 -24.43 -22.78 -13.23
N ASN A 73 -23.81 -21.62 -13.09
CA ASN A 73 -22.73 -21.39 -12.14
C ASN A 73 -22.99 -20.07 -11.40
N TYR A 74 -22.98 -20.09 -10.08
CA TYR A 74 -22.94 -18.86 -9.29
C TYR A 74 -21.96 -18.96 -8.14
N ARG A 75 -21.49 -17.80 -7.71
CA ARG A 75 -20.48 -17.63 -6.67
C ARG A 75 -20.95 -16.59 -5.64
N ILE A 76 -20.78 -16.91 -4.37
CA ILE A 76 -20.94 -15.98 -3.23
C ILE A 76 -19.54 -15.66 -2.69
N GLY A 77 -19.16 -14.38 -2.70
CA GLY A 77 -17.82 -13.89 -2.36
C GLY A 77 -16.73 -14.36 -3.33
N ASP A 78 -15.50 -13.85 -3.18
CA ASP A 78 -14.38 -14.28 -4.01
C ASP A 78 -13.06 -14.11 -3.27
N VAL A 79 -12.34 -15.21 -3.04
CA VAL A 79 -11.07 -15.20 -2.29
C VAL A 79 -9.99 -14.38 -3.00
N ALA A 80 -10.10 -14.20 -4.32
CA ALA A 80 -9.15 -13.42 -5.10
C ALA A 80 -9.30 -11.90 -4.90
N ILE A 81 -10.41 -11.43 -4.30
CA ILE A 81 -10.62 -10.02 -3.99
C ILE A 81 -9.96 -9.71 -2.64
N PRO A 82 -8.92 -8.84 -2.59
CA PRO A 82 -8.33 -8.42 -1.34
C PRO A 82 -9.15 -7.33 -0.65
N SER A 83 -8.81 -7.09 0.62
CA SER A 83 -9.08 -5.80 1.25
C SER A 83 -8.19 -4.73 0.63
N TYR A 84 -8.70 -3.50 0.56
CA TYR A 84 -8.01 -2.39 -0.05
C TYR A 84 -7.72 -1.30 0.97
N THR A 85 -6.65 -0.53 0.71
CA THR A 85 -6.40 0.72 1.42
C THR A 85 -6.30 1.88 0.45
N LEU A 86 -6.75 3.07 0.86
CA LEU A 86 -6.65 4.26 0.04
C LEU A 86 -5.19 4.67 -0.19
N PRO A 87 -4.87 5.26 -1.35
CA PRO A 87 -3.56 5.86 -1.57
C PRO A 87 -3.23 6.89 -0.49
N ASN A 88 -1.99 6.88 -0.02
CA ASN A 88 -1.49 7.79 1.01
C ASN A 88 -0.05 8.26 0.66
N PRO A 89 0.53 9.23 1.39
CA PRO A 89 1.85 9.76 1.05
C PRO A 89 2.98 8.72 0.99
N TYR A 90 2.86 7.60 1.71
CA TYR A 90 3.85 6.52 1.73
C TYR A 90 3.58 5.45 0.66
N HIS A 91 2.31 5.28 0.29
CA HIS A 91 1.85 4.33 -0.72
C HIS A 91 0.90 5.01 -1.72
N PRO A 92 1.44 5.82 -2.65
CA PRO A 92 0.61 6.66 -3.52
C PRO A 92 0.11 5.94 -4.78
N ARG A 93 0.61 4.74 -5.10
CA ARG A 93 0.37 4.06 -6.38
C ARG A 93 -0.73 3.00 -6.25
N GLU A 94 -1.75 3.07 -7.10
CA GLU A 94 -2.72 1.98 -7.21
C GLU A 94 -2.04 0.66 -7.63
N GLY A 95 -2.53 -0.45 -7.09
CA GLY A 95 -2.01 -1.80 -7.36
C GLY A 95 -0.80 -2.19 -6.52
N GLU A 96 -0.23 -1.27 -5.74
CA GLU A 96 0.83 -1.58 -4.79
C GLU A 96 0.31 -2.52 -3.68
N VAL A 97 1.12 -3.51 -3.31
CA VAL A 97 0.82 -4.37 -2.17
C VAL A 97 1.14 -3.64 -0.87
N TYR A 98 0.14 -3.50 0.00
CA TYR A 98 0.31 -2.98 1.34
C TYR A 98 0.41 -4.14 2.33
N ASP A 99 1.65 -4.49 2.68
CA ASP A 99 1.97 -5.67 3.48
C ASP A 99 1.90 -5.40 5.00
N LEU A 100 0.86 -5.96 5.62
CA LEU A 100 0.73 -5.99 7.08
C LEU A 100 1.36 -7.24 7.70
N GLY A 101 2.13 -8.04 6.96
CA GLY A 101 2.73 -9.28 7.47
C GLY A 101 1.64 -10.33 7.77
N ALA A 102 1.77 -11.02 8.91
CA ALA A 102 0.82 -12.07 9.31
C ALA A 102 -0.62 -11.58 9.55
N GLN A 103 -0.84 -10.27 9.64
CA GLN A 103 -2.15 -9.68 9.86
C GLN A 103 -3.07 -9.83 8.65
N ALA A 104 -2.59 -9.38 7.48
CA ALA A 104 -3.34 -9.28 6.24
C ALA A 104 -2.41 -8.81 5.11
N GLN A 105 -2.84 -9.00 3.86
CA GLN A 105 -2.26 -8.32 2.71
C GLN A 105 -3.35 -7.51 2.01
N MET A 106 -3.11 -6.20 1.89
CA MET A 106 -4.04 -5.30 1.22
C MET A 106 -3.46 -4.82 -0.11
N VAL A 107 -4.33 -4.26 -0.95
CA VAL A 107 -3.92 -3.56 -2.17
C VAL A 107 -4.25 -2.09 -2.07
N VAL A 108 -3.32 -1.22 -2.47
CA VAL A 108 -3.55 0.21 -2.55
C VAL A 108 -4.48 0.49 -3.74
N ALA A 109 -5.63 1.09 -3.48
CA ALA A 109 -6.61 1.39 -4.51
C ALA A 109 -7.57 2.51 -4.06
N ASN A 110 -7.92 3.43 -4.97
CA ASN A 110 -9.00 4.37 -4.70
C ASN A 110 -10.31 3.61 -4.45
N TYR A 111 -11.13 4.17 -3.56
CA TYR A 111 -12.46 3.64 -3.30
C TYR A 111 -13.28 3.60 -4.58
N ARG A 112 -13.92 2.46 -4.83
CA ARG A 112 -14.84 2.24 -5.94
C ARG A 112 -16.22 1.97 -5.39
N THR A 113 -17.24 2.59 -5.99
CA THR A 113 -18.63 2.29 -5.69
C THR A 113 -18.98 0.86 -6.11
N GLY A 114 -20.08 0.32 -5.59
CA GLY A 114 -20.56 -1.03 -5.95
C GLY A 114 -20.69 -1.22 -7.47
N PRO A 115 -21.35 -0.30 -8.22
CA PRO A 115 -21.42 -0.37 -9.68
C PRO A 115 -20.06 -0.36 -10.40
N GLU A 116 -19.13 0.53 -10.00
CA GLU A 116 -17.79 0.61 -10.61
C GLU A 116 -17.00 -0.68 -10.36
N PHE A 117 -17.06 -1.20 -9.13
CA PHE A 117 -16.38 -2.44 -8.77
C PHE A 117 -16.99 -3.63 -9.52
N ALA A 118 -18.32 -3.74 -9.58
CA ALA A 118 -19.02 -4.81 -10.29
C ALA A 118 -18.64 -4.84 -11.79
N ALA A 119 -18.48 -3.67 -12.42
CA ALA A 119 -18.06 -3.58 -13.82
C ALA A 119 -16.65 -4.15 -14.03
N LEU A 120 -15.68 -3.74 -13.21
CA LEU A 120 -14.29 -4.21 -13.28
C LEU A 120 -14.15 -5.70 -12.93
N TYR A 121 -14.83 -6.12 -11.86
CA TYR A 121 -14.86 -7.51 -11.44
C TYR A 121 -15.45 -8.41 -12.53
N SER A 122 -16.57 -8.02 -13.13
CA SER A 122 -17.23 -8.77 -14.21
C SER A 122 -16.32 -8.96 -15.43
N GLN A 123 -15.62 -7.90 -15.85
CA GLN A 123 -14.66 -7.97 -16.96
C GLN A 123 -13.55 -9.00 -16.68
N THR A 124 -13.05 -9.08 -15.46
CA THR A 124 -11.98 -10.02 -15.10
C THR A 124 -12.52 -11.44 -14.93
N ARG A 125 -13.60 -11.60 -14.16
CA ARG A 125 -14.18 -12.89 -13.77
C ARG A 125 -14.73 -13.67 -14.95
N PHE A 126 -15.29 -12.97 -15.95
CA PHE A 126 -15.98 -13.59 -17.08
C PHE A 126 -15.24 -13.44 -18.41
N ARG A 127 -14.02 -12.90 -18.44
CA ARG A 127 -13.24 -12.70 -19.68
C ARG A 127 -13.11 -13.97 -20.55
N GLU A 128 -12.99 -15.13 -19.91
CA GLU A 128 -12.80 -16.43 -20.57
C GLU A 128 -14.12 -17.12 -20.93
N VAL A 129 -15.23 -16.67 -20.34
CA VAL A 129 -16.56 -17.28 -20.51
C VAL A 129 -17.38 -16.51 -21.55
N CYS A 130 -17.35 -15.19 -21.46
CA CYS A 130 -18.29 -14.29 -22.10
C CYS A 130 -17.66 -13.59 -23.30
N ARG A 131 -18.07 -13.96 -24.52
CA ARG A 131 -17.63 -13.31 -25.77
C ARG A 131 -18.65 -12.30 -26.24
N ASN A 132 -18.18 -11.13 -26.70
CA ASN A 132 -19.01 -10.05 -27.24
C ASN A 132 -20.15 -9.64 -26.28
N PRO A 133 -19.84 -9.18 -25.05
CA PRO A 133 -20.86 -8.82 -24.08
C PRO A 133 -21.73 -7.64 -24.57
N VAL A 134 -23.05 -7.80 -24.44
CA VAL A 134 -24.05 -6.78 -24.70
C VAL A 134 -24.86 -6.56 -23.42
N GLY A 135 -25.10 -5.29 -23.03
CA GLY A 135 -25.81 -4.99 -21.78
C GLY A 135 -27.20 -5.65 -21.69
N ASP A 136 -27.53 -6.23 -20.53
CA ASP A 136 -28.81 -6.91 -20.28
C ASP A 136 -29.70 -6.11 -19.32
N GLN A 137 -30.56 -5.26 -19.87
CA GLN A 137 -31.48 -4.45 -19.07
C GLN A 137 -32.56 -5.28 -18.37
N ALA A 138 -32.88 -6.48 -18.85
CA ALA A 138 -33.93 -7.31 -18.25
C ALA A 138 -33.49 -7.96 -16.93
N ASN A 139 -32.18 -8.14 -16.76
CA ASN A 139 -31.57 -8.65 -15.53
C ASN A 139 -30.94 -7.52 -14.69
N ASN A 140 -31.28 -6.25 -15.00
CA ASN A 140 -30.91 -5.12 -14.17
C ASN A 140 -31.78 -5.04 -12.91
N GLY A 141 -31.16 -4.83 -11.75
CA GLY A 141 -31.85 -4.64 -10.47
C GLY A 141 -31.86 -5.85 -9.54
N PHE A 142 -31.12 -6.92 -9.84
CA PHE A 142 -30.89 -7.98 -8.86
C PHE A 142 -30.09 -7.44 -7.66
N SER A 143 -30.53 -7.79 -6.46
CA SER A 143 -29.85 -7.45 -5.22
C SER A 143 -30.02 -8.61 -4.24
N PRO A 144 -28.95 -9.35 -3.90
CA PRO A 144 -29.00 -10.36 -2.87
C PRO A 144 -29.20 -9.71 -1.48
N PRO A 145 -29.69 -10.47 -0.49
CA PRO A 145 -29.68 -10.05 0.91
C PRO A 145 -28.25 -9.77 1.39
N ASP A 146 -28.12 -8.87 2.37
CA ASP A 146 -26.85 -8.67 3.06
C ASP A 146 -26.52 -9.91 3.90
N TYR A 147 -25.34 -10.49 3.69
CA TYR A 147 -24.91 -11.70 4.38
C TYR A 147 -23.71 -11.48 5.29
N VAL A 148 -23.13 -10.27 5.31
CA VAL A 148 -22.03 -9.94 6.20
C VAL A 148 -22.60 -9.36 7.49
N PRO A 149 -22.19 -9.83 8.68
CA PRO A 149 -22.68 -9.30 9.95
C PRO A 149 -22.32 -7.82 10.09
N ALA A 150 -23.25 -7.00 10.55
CA ALA A 150 -23.05 -5.56 10.74
C ALA A 150 -22.18 -5.22 11.99
N THR A 151 -21.00 -5.83 12.12
CA THR A 151 -20.08 -5.61 13.24
C THR A 151 -19.40 -4.25 13.16
N VAL A 152 -19.16 -3.75 11.94
CA VAL A 152 -18.64 -2.41 11.68
C VAL A 152 -19.58 -1.74 10.68
N ARG A 153 -20.08 -0.56 11.02
CA ARG A 153 -20.87 0.26 10.09
C ARG A 153 -19.91 1.09 9.24
N PRO A 154 -19.80 0.82 7.92
CA PRO A 154 -18.92 1.61 7.08
C PRO A 154 -19.43 3.06 6.99
N GLU A 155 -18.51 4.00 6.91
CA GLU A 155 -18.80 5.43 6.71
C GLU A 155 -19.38 5.68 5.32
N GLN A 156 -18.97 4.87 4.35
CA GLN A 156 -19.47 4.90 2.97
C GLN A 156 -19.82 3.49 2.53
N VAL A 157 -21.04 3.32 2.03
CA VAL A 157 -21.53 2.05 1.48
C VAL A 157 -22.14 2.32 0.11
N SER A 158 -21.83 1.47 -0.85
CA SER A 158 -22.45 1.49 -2.17
C SER A 158 -22.65 0.07 -2.67
N ALA A 159 -23.85 -0.24 -3.14
CA ALA A 159 -24.16 -1.52 -3.78
C ALA A 159 -24.64 -1.27 -5.21
N GLY A 160 -24.31 -2.20 -6.09
CA GLY A 160 -24.70 -2.13 -7.49
C GLY A 160 -24.37 -3.40 -8.23
N GLN A 161 -24.77 -3.45 -9.49
CA GLN A 161 -24.53 -4.61 -10.32
C GLN A 161 -24.32 -4.22 -11.77
N ILE A 162 -23.87 -5.21 -12.54
CA ILE A 162 -23.83 -5.17 -13.99
C ILE A 162 -24.30 -6.51 -14.55
N ALA A 163 -25.04 -6.45 -15.67
CA ALA A 163 -25.58 -7.61 -16.36
C ALA A 163 -25.26 -7.53 -17.86
N TYR A 164 -24.81 -8.64 -18.43
CA TYR A 164 -24.54 -8.77 -19.86
C TYR A 164 -25.17 -10.06 -20.41
N ARG A 165 -25.53 -10.04 -21.68
CA ARG A 165 -25.71 -11.22 -22.52
C ARG A 165 -24.47 -11.43 -23.35
N CYS A 166 -24.08 -12.68 -23.54
CA CYS A 166 -22.96 -13.03 -24.40
C CYS A 166 -23.07 -14.47 -24.91
N GLU A 167 -22.21 -14.77 -25.87
CA GLU A 167 -22.01 -16.13 -26.36
C GLU A 167 -20.89 -16.81 -25.55
N SER A 168 -21.14 -18.04 -25.14
CA SER A 168 -20.16 -18.92 -24.48
C SER A 168 -19.99 -20.22 -25.26
N ALA A 169 -19.09 -21.09 -24.82
CA ALA A 169 -18.97 -22.45 -25.36
C ALA A 169 -20.25 -23.30 -25.17
N GLN A 170 -21.13 -22.89 -24.26
CA GLN A 170 -22.39 -23.56 -23.94
C GLN A 170 -23.60 -22.88 -24.64
N GLY A 171 -23.36 -21.86 -25.46
CA GLY A 171 -24.38 -21.08 -26.17
C GLY A 171 -24.67 -19.73 -25.50
N PRO A 172 -25.85 -19.14 -25.74
CA PRO A 172 -26.21 -17.84 -25.17
C PRO A 172 -26.30 -17.91 -23.65
N GLU A 173 -25.68 -16.95 -22.98
CA GLU A 173 -25.63 -16.83 -21.53
C GLU A 173 -25.94 -15.39 -21.09
N THR A 174 -26.56 -15.29 -19.92
CA THR A 174 -26.62 -14.08 -19.11
C THR A 174 -25.56 -14.19 -18.02
N VAL A 175 -24.72 -13.17 -17.90
CA VAL A 175 -23.76 -13.02 -16.80
C VAL A 175 -24.13 -11.82 -15.96
N VAL A 176 -24.05 -11.97 -14.64
CA VAL A 176 -24.32 -10.88 -13.70
C VAL A 176 -23.24 -10.87 -12.64
N ALA A 177 -22.79 -9.67 -12.29
CA ALA A 177 -21.99 -9.42 -11.10
C ALA A 177 -22.66 -8.34 -10.28
N TRP A 178 -22.97 -8.66 -9.02
CA TRP A 178 -23.37 -7.71 -8.00
C TRP A 178 -22.18 -7.51 -7.04
N ALA A 179 -21.99 -6.27 -6.60
CA ALA A 179 -21.01 -5.93 -5.60
C ALA A 179 -21.55 -4.91 -4.60
N LYS A 180 -21.18 -5.06 -3.33
CA LYS A 180 -21.36 -4.08 -2.27
C LYS A 180 -19.99 -3.71 -1.72
N THR A 181 -19.65 -2.43 -1.80
CA THR A 181 -18.39 -1.90 -1.28
C THR A 181 -18.64 -1.07 -0.03
N GLY A 182 -17.78 -1.25 0.97
CA GLY A 182 -17.84 -0.52 2.24
C GLY A 182 -16.48 0.07 2.57
N ARG A 183 -16.45 1.32 3.02
CA ARG A 183 -15.24 1.99 3.52
C ARG A 183 -15.35 2.36 4.99
N THR A 184 -14.32 2.02 5.75
CA THR A 184 -14.13 2.43 7.15
C THR A 184 -12.74 3.04 7.28
N GLY A 185 -12.67 4.34 7.55
CA GLY A 185 -11.41 5.09 7.52
C GLY A 185 -10.66 4.94 6.19
N GLN A 186 -9.43 4.43 6.26
CA GLN A 186 -8.54 4.25 5.10
C GLN A 186 -8.68 2.88 4.43
N ILE A 187 -9.52 1.98 4.95
CA ILE A 187 -9.67 0.62 4.46
C ILE A 187 -11.05 0.48 3.81
N TRP A 188 -11.10 -0.21 2.67
CA TRP A 188 -12.36 -0.57 2.05
C TRP A 188 -12.31 -1.98 1.47
N GLY A 189 -13.46 -2.61 1.32
CA GLY A 189 -13.59 -3.96 0.78
C GLY A 189 -14.79 -4.08 -0.14
N ALA A 190 -14.92 -5.24 -0.78
CA ALA A 190 -16.03 -5.57 -1.66
C ALA A 190 -16.58 -6.97 -1.38
N GLU A 191 -17.87 -7.03 -1.10
CA GLU A 191 -18.68 -8.25 -1.10
C GLU A 191 -19.21 -8.46 -2.51
N THR A 192 -19.22 -9.70 -3.01
CA THR A 192 -19.67 -9.98 -4.38
C THR A 192 -20.59 -11.18 -4.46
N VAL A 193 -21.52 -11.14 -5.40
CA VAL A 193 -22.31 -12.30 -5.83
C VAL A 193 -22.36 -12.26 -7.34
N SER A 194 -22.00 -13.36 -8.00
CA SER A 194 -21.91 -13.38 -9.46
C SER A 194 -22.38 -14.70 -10.04
N TYR A 195 -22.90 -14.67 -11.27
CA TYR A 195 -23.38 -15.88 -11.92
C TYR A 195 -23.31 -15.84 -13.44
N VAL A 196 -23.36 -17.03 -14.02
CA VAL A 196 -23.49 -17.34 -15.44
C VAL A 196 -24.63 -18.34 -15.60
N VAL A 197 -25.57 -18.04 -16.49
CA VAL A 197 -26.82 -18.80 -16.62
C VAL A 197 -27.42 -18.67 -18.02
N PRO A 198 -28.11 -19.69 -18.57
CA PRO A 198 -28.95 -19.52 -19.74
C PRO A 198 -29.99 -18.41 -19.52
N PRO A 199 -30.26 -17.54 -20.51
CA PRO A 199 -31.16 -16.39 -20.33
C PRO A 199 -32.56 -16.75 -19.82
N ASP A 200 -33.10 -17.90 -20.24
CA ASP A 200 -34.41 -18.42 -19.84
C ASP A 200 -34.47 -18.88 -18.37
N ARG A 201 -33.32 -19.05 -17.71
CA ARG A 201 -33.22 -19.52 -16.32
C ARG A 201 -32.79 -18.45 -15.33
N ALA A 202 -32.48 -17.24 -15.80
CA ALA A 202 -31.92 -16.17 -14.96
C ALA A 202 -32.82 -15.79 -13.78
N ALA A 203 -34.12 -15.58 -14.02
CA ALA A 203 -35.06 -15.21 -12.94
C ALA A 203 -35.19 -16.30 -11.86
N ALA A 204 -35.23 -17.58 -12.26
CA ALA A 204 -35.28 -18.68 -11.31
C ALA A 204 -33.99 -18.81 -10.50
N LEU A 205 -32.83 -18.59 -11.13
CA LEU A 205 -31.55 -18.55 -10.43
C LEU A 205 -31.48 -17.40 -9.42
N GLN A 206 -31.95 -16.20 -9.77
CA GLN A 206 -31.95 -15.08 -8.83
C GLN A 206 -32.76 -15.40 -7.56
N ALA A 207 -33.91 -16.06 -7.69
CA ALA A 207 -34.68 -16.53 -6.54
C ALA A 207 -33.91 -17.56 -5.69
N ILE A 208 -33.19 -18.48 -6.33
CA ILE A 208 -32.31 -19.45 -5.64
C ILE A 208 -31.22 -18.70 -4.87
N ILE A 209 -30.56 -17.73 -5.49
CA ILE A 209 -29.47 -16.97 -4.87
C ILE A 209 -29.98 -16.17 -3.67
N VAL A 210 -31.13 -15.50 -3.80
CA VAL A 210 -31.75 -14.76 -2.69
C VAL A 210 -32.00 -15.67 -1.48
N HIS A 211 -32.51 -16.88 -1.71
CA HIS A 211 -32.70 -17.85 -0.63
C HIS A 211 -31.36 -18.31 -0.04
N SER A 212 -30.42 -18.78 -0.87
CA SER A 212 -29.11 -19.26 -0.41
C SER A 212 -28.36 -18.21 0.40
N VAL A 213 -28.25 -16.98 -0.11
CA VAL A 213 -27.54 -15.89 0.57
C VAL A 213 -28.30 -15.48 1.85
N GLY A 214 -29.63 -15.38 1.79
CA GLY A 214 -30.46 -15.04 2.96
C GLY A 214 -30.45 -16.11 4.07
N SER A 215 -30.10 -17.35 3.75
CA SER A 215 -29.95 -18.45 4.70
C SER A 215 -28.59 -18.50 5.39
N LEU A 216 -27.62 -17.67 4.97
CA LEU A 216 -26.27 -17.69 5.54
C LEU A 216 -26.31 -17.32 7.03
N ARG A 217 -25.74 -18.19 7.88
CA ARG A 217 -25.63 -17.97 9.33
C ARG A 217 -24.21 -18.23 9.77
N PHE A 218 -23.59 -17.23 10.40
CA PHE A 218 -22.30 -17.40 11.05
C PHE A 218 -22.43 -18.21 12.32
N ASN A 219 -21.43 -19.05 12.58
CA ASN A 219 -21.28 -19.78 13.82
C ASN A 219 -20.83 -18.79 14.93
N PRO A 220 -21.62 -18.61 16.01
CA PRO A 220 -21.25 -17.71 17.10
C PRO A 220 -19.90 -18.04 17.76
N GLN A 221 -19.54 -19.32 17.86
CA GLN A 221 -18.24 -19.72 18.40
C GLN A 221 -17.09 -19.29 17.50
N TRP A 222 -17.30 -19.33 16.19
CA TRP A 222 -16.32 -18.84 15.23
C TRP A 222 -16.21 -17.31 15.27
N LEU A 223 -17.31 -16.58 15.47
CA LEU A 223 -17.25 -15.12 15.65
C LEU A 223 -16.41 -14.72 16.88
N GLU A 224 -16.55 -15.44 17.99
CA GLU A 224 -15.68 -15.21 19.16
C GLU A 224 -14.22 -15.60 18.90
N TYR A 225 -14.00 -16.68 18.13
CA TYR A 225 -12.66 -17.04 17.66
C TYR A 225 -12.05 -15.93 16.80
N GLN A 226 -12.81 -15.36 15.86
CA GLN A 226 -12.34 -14.28 14.99
C GLN A 226 -11.97 -13.04 15.79
N LYS A 227 -12.77 -12.64 16.79
CA LYS A 227 -12.40 -11.51 17.68
C LYS A 227 -11.05 -11.74 18.38
N ARG A 228 -10.79 -12.95 18.86
CA ARG A 228 -9.49 -13.30 19.46
C ARG A 228 -8.36 -13.22 18.43
N MET A 229 -8.60 -13.70 17.21
CA MET A 229 -7.61 -13.58 16.12
C MET A 229 -7.32 -12.12 15.79
N ASP A 230 -8.33 -11.26 15.75
CA ASP A 230 -8.16 -9.83 15.55
C ASP A 230 -7.31 -9.18 16.66
N ASP A 231 -7.56 -9.53 17.92
CA ASP A 231 -6.76 -9.06 19.06
C ASP A 231 -5.30 -9.52 19.00
N GLU A 232 -5.06 -10.79 18.65
CA GLU A 232 -3.73 -11.35 18.42
C GLU A 232 -3.01 -10.63 17.27
N GLY A 233 -3.73 -10.37 16.19
CA GLY A 233 -3.26 -9.64 15.04
C GLY A 233 -2.87 -8.19 15.36
N LEU A 234 -3.68 -7.48 16.15
CA LEU A 234 -3.35 -6.15 16.65
C LEU A 234 -2.09 -6.17 17.52
N ASN A 235 -1.93 -7.19 18.37
CA ASN A 235 -0.71 -7.35 19.16
C ASN A 235 0.52 -7.60 18.26
N TYR A 236 0.39 -8.45 17.25
CA TYR A 236 1.42 -8.68 16.25
C TYR A 236 1.86 -7.37 15.56
N GLN A 237 0.90 -6.51 15.17
CA GLN A 237 1.23 -5.20 14.59
C GLN A 237 2.02 -4.31 15.55
N ARG A 238 1.63 -4.26 16.83
CA ARG A 238 2.35 -3.45 17.84
C ARG A 238 3.80 -3.89 17.97
N ILE A 239 4.05 -5.20 18.05
CA ILE A 239 5.39 -5.76 18.14
C ILE A 239 6.19 -5.43 16.87
N ARG A 240 5.61 -5.61 15.68
CA ARG A 240 6.27 -5.29 14.40
C ARG A 240 6.67 -3.81 14.33
N GLN A 241 5.82 -2.90 14.78
CA GLN A 241 6.12 -1.46 14.81
C GLN A 241 7.19 -1.11 15.86
N GLN A 242 7.18 -1.76 17.03
CA GLN A 242 8.24 -1.60 18.04
C GLN A 242 9.60 -2.02 17.48
N GLN A 243 9.69 -3.21 16.88
CA GLN A 243 10.91 -3.72 16.26
C GLN A 243 11.43 -2.81 15.16
N ARG A 244 10.54 -2.27 14.30
CA ARG A 244 10.94 -1.31 13.26
C ARG A 244 11.54 -0.04 13.84
N ARG A 245 10.98 0.48 14.94
CA ARG A 245 11.53 1.66 15.63
C ARG A 245 12.89 1.38 16.27
N GLU A 246 13.06 0.23 16.89
CA GLU A 246 14.34 -0.18 17.46
C GLU A 246 15.43 -0.28 16.38
N GLN A 247 15.11 -0.89 15.23
CA GLN A 247 16.01 -0.96 14.08
C GLN A 247 16.38 0.43 13.54
N LEU A 248 15.41 1.34 13.43
CA LEU A 248 15.66 2.72 13.00
C LEU A 248 16.57 3.46 13.99
N ASN A 249 16.34 3.30 15.30
CA ASN A 249 17.16 3.90 16.34
C ASN A 249 18.60 3.39 16.28
N GLN A 250 18.79 2.09 16.04
CA GLN A 250 20.13 1.51 15.85
C GLN A 250 20.82 2.08 14.60
N GLN A 251 20.11 2.21 13.49
CA GLN A 251 20.65 2.82 12.27
C GLN A 251 21.05 4.30 12.49
N MET A 252 20.23 5.06 13.21
CA MET A 252 20.55 6.45 13.56
C MET A 252 21.82 6.53 14.42
N GLN A 253 21.96 5.70 15.45
CA GLN A 253 23.16 5.68 16.30
C GLN A 253 24.42 5.34 15.49
N GLN A 254 24.33 4.38 14.57
CA GLN A 254 25.43 4.05 13.66
C GLN A 254 25.77 5.21 12.73
N PHE A 255 24.76 5.89 12.18
CA PHE A 255 24.96 7.06 11.35
C PHE A 255 25.62 8.21 12.12
N GLU A 256 25.16 8.52 13.33
CA GLU A 256 25.76 9.53 14.19
C GLU A 256 27.21 9.21 14.57
N ALA A 257 27.51 7.94 14.88
CA ALA A 257 28.87 7.50 15.16
C ALA A 257 29.77 7.68 13.92
N LYS A 258 29.25 7.35 12.72
CA LYS A 258 29.97 7.55 11.46
C LYS A 258 30.20 9.04 11.17
N MET A 259 29.20 9.89 11.39
CA MET A 259 29.32 11.35 11.22
C MET A 259 30.34 11.96 12.18
N ARG A 260 30.35 11.53 13.45
CA ARG A 260 31.37 11.94 14.43
C ARG A 260 32.78 11.51 14.01
N SER A 261 32.92 10.28 13.50
CA SER A 261 34.20 9.79 12.96
C SER A 261 34.66 10.62 11.76
N TRP A 262 33.76 10.93 10.83
CA TRP A 262 34.04 11.78 9.66
C TRP A 262 34.48 13.18 10.08
N GLN A 263 33.76 13.80 11.02
CA GLN A 263 34.12 15.13 11.52
C GLN A 263 35.52 15.14 12.15
N ASN A 264 35.88 14.09 12.90
CA ASN A 264 37.23 13.95 13.44
C ASN A 264 38.29 13.82 12.34
N GLN A 265 38.00 13.11 11.24
CA GLN A 265 38.90 12.98 10.09
C GLN A 265 39.08 14.31 9.34
N VAL A 266 37.98 15.03 9.07
CA VAL A 266 38.04 16.36 8.43
C VAL A 266 38.84 17.33 9.30
N ASN A 267 38.55 17.39 10.60
CA ASN A 267 39.30 18.24 11.53
C ASN A 267 40.80 17.87 11.55
N ALA A 268 41.14 16.58 11.44
CA ALA A 268 42.53 16.14 11.38
C ALA A 268 43.21 16.52 10.06
N PHE A 269 42.49 16.39 8.94
CA PHE A 269 42.97 16.81 7.62
C PHE A 269 43.22 18.32 7.55
N GLU A 270 42.28 19.13 8.05
CA GLU A 270 42.42 20.59 8.11
C GLU A 270 43.64 21.01 8.94
N ARG A 271 43.84 20.41 10.12
CA ARG A 271 45.05 20.66 10.93
C ARG A 271 46.34 20.31 10.19
N HIS A 272 46.35 19.18 9.49
CA HIS A 272 47.50 18.75 8.71
C HIS A 272 47.79 19.72 7.55
N GLN A 273 46.76 20.20 6.85
CA GLN A 273 46.92 21.17 5.78
C GLN A 273 47.46 22.51 6.30
N GLN A 274 46.96 23.00 7.43
CA GLN A 274 47.48 24.22 8.06
C GLN A 274 48.95 24.07 8.47
N ALA A 275 49.34 22.93 9.04
CA ALA A 275 50.72 22.66 9.39
C ALA A 275 51.63 22.62 8.16
N GLN A 276 51.19 22.02 7.05
CA GLN A 276 51.94 22.02 5.80
C GLN A 276 52.08 23.42 5.19
N ALA A 277 51.03 24.25 5.26
CA ALA A 277 51.08 25.63 4.78
C ALA A 277 52.12 26.45 5.56
N ALA A 278 52.15 26.32 6.90
CA ALA A 278 53.16 26.96 7.74
C ALA A 278 54.59 26.51 7.39
N GLN A 279 54.80 25.21 7.17
CA GLN A 279 56.12 24.69 6.76
C GLN A 279 56.59 25.22 5.41
N VAL A 280 55.69 25.36 4.44
CA VAL A 280 56.03 25.95 3.13
C VAL A 280 56.35 27.43 3.27
N GLU A 281 55.61 28.17 4.09
CA GLU A 281 55.89 29.58 4.37
C GLU A 281 57.26 29.75 5.02
N ASP A 282 57.58 28.96 6.04
CA ASP A 282 58.89 28.98 6.71
C ASP A 282 60.03 28.66 5.74
N PHE A 283 59.87 27.64 4.90
CA PHE A 283 60.85 27.29 3.88
C PHE A 283 61.02 28.42 2.85
N THR A 284 59.92 29.05 2.45
CA THR A 284 59.94 30.19 1.52
C THR A 284 60.64 31.40 2.13
N ASN A 285 60.37 31.70 3.40
CA ASN A 285 61.03 32.78 4.15
C ASN A 285 62.55 32.53 4.24
N ALA A 286 62.95 31.30 4.55
CA ALA A 286 64.36 30.92 4.58
C ALA A 286 65.05 31.05 3.22
N LEU A 287 64.40 30.60 2.12
CA LEU A 287 64.93 30.77 0.77
C LEU A 287 65.08 32.24 0.36
N ASN A 288 64.12 33.08 0.76
CA ASN A 288 64.13 34.50 0.46
C ASN A 288 65.01 35.32 1.42
N GLY A 289 65.67 34.69 2.41
CA GLY A 289 66.50 35.37 3.40
C GLY A 289 65.71 36.34 4.29
N ILE A 290 64.47 35.99 4.61
CA ILE A 290 63.55 36.79 5.43
C ILE A 290 63.36 36.12 6.79
N THR A 291 63.48 36.91 7.85
CA THR A 291 63.12 36.54 9.22
C THR A 291 61.86 37.30 9.65
N PRO A 292 60.76 36.61 9.95
CA PRO A 292 59.61 37.21 10.60
C PRO A 292 59.95 37.68 12.02
N THR A 293 59.58 38.91 12.35
CA THR A 293 59.84 39.55 13.65
C THR A 293 58.60 40.28 14.16
N TYR A 294 58.53 40.53 15.46
CA TYR A 294 57.49 41.35 16.06
C TYR A 294 58.08 42.41 16.99
N ASP A 295 57.39 43.54 17.08
CA ASP A 295 57.75 44.66 17.93
C ASP A 295 56.94 44.62 19.22
N PRO A 296 57.56 44.29 20.38
CA PRO A 296 56.83 44.09 21.62
C PRO A 296 56.16 45.37 22.17
N LEU A 297 56.60 46.55 21.72
CA LEU A 297 56.04 47.82 22.17
C LEU A 297 54.80 48.22 21.36
N THR A 298 54.77 47.93 20.06
CA THR A 298 53.69 48.35 19.16
C THR A 298 52.75 47.22 18.77
N GLY A 299 53.13 45.97 19.00
CA GLY A 299 52.40 44.78 18.53
C GLY A 299 52.52 44.52 17.04
N GLN A 300 53.35 45.29 16.30
CA GLN A 300 53.45 45.16 14.84
C GLN A 300 54.39 44.02 14.43
N ALA A 301 53.90 43.12 13.57
CA ALA A 301 54.72 42.11 12.88
C ALA A 301 55.43 42.71 11.65
N ARG A 302 56.67 42.27 11.39
CA ARG A 302 57.51 42.74 10.29
C ARG A 302 58.33 41.59 9.71
N GLN A 303 58.42 41.51 8.39
CA GLN A 303 59.38 40.66 7.69
C GLN A 303 60.67 41.47 7.46
N VAL A 304 61.80 40.97 7.96
CA VAL A 304 63.09 41.68 7.89
C VAL A 304 64.14 40.78 7.23
N TRP A 305 65.14 41.36 6.58
CA TRP A 305 66.23 40.57 6.00
C TRP A 305 67.02 39.85 7.11
N SER A 306 67.21 38.54 7.00
CA SER A 306 67.77 37.68 8.05
C SER A 306 69.19 38.08 8.48
N GLY A 307 70.00 38.61 7.55
CA GLY A 307 71.35 39.09 7.83
C GLY A 307 72.28 38.01 8.43
N THR A 308 73.39 38.43 9.06
CA THR A 308 74.41 37.53 9.62
C THR A 308 74.61 37.72 11.14
N ARG A 309 73.80 38.56 11.77
CA ARG A 309 73.89 38.96 13.18
C ARG A 309 72.67 38.45 13.94
N ASN A 310 72.78 38.34 15.26
CA ASN A 310 71.76 37.69 16.09
C ASN A 310 70.60 38.61 16.50
N GLY A 311 70.77 39.94 16.43
CA GLY A 311 69.75 40.91 16.86
C GLY A 311 69.14 41.68 15.69
N PHE A 312 67.83 41.93 15.78
CA PHE A 312 67.11 42.85 14.89
C PHE A 312 66.65 44.05 15.70
N TRP A 313 66.95 45.25 15.24
CA TRP A 313 66.66 46.48 15.95
C TRP A 313 65.86 47.41 15.06
N VAL A 314 64.88 48.13 15.60
CA VAL A 314 64.10 49.14 14.88
C VAL A 314 64.17 50.49 15.60
N ASN A 315 64.23 51.59 14.86
CA ASN A 315 64.22 52.94 15.43
C ASN A 315 62.80 53.57 15.40
N GLY A 316 62.69 54.84 15.83
CA GLY A 316 61.44 55.60 15.77
C GLY A 316 60.94 55.95 14.36
N GLN A 317 61.79 55.80 13.33
CA GLN A 317 61.48 56.06 11.92
C GLN A 317 61.11 54.79 11.15
N GLY A 318 61.15 53.62 11.80
CA GLY A 318 60.84 52.33 11.16
C GLY A 318 62.02 51.67 10.44
N THR A 319 63.22 52.25 10.48
CA THR A 319 64.43 51.62 9.92
C THR A 319 64.82 50.42 10.75
N VAL A 320 65.08 49.28 10.10
CA VAL A 320 65.51 48.03 10.76
C VAL A 320 67.01 47.78 10.49
N LEU A 321 67.74 47.33 11.52
CA LEU A 321 69.14 46.97 11.44
C LEU A 321 69.40 45.59 12.07
N ASN A 322 70.18 44.74 11.39
CA ASN A 322 70.67 43.46 11.90
C ASN A 322 72.04 43.65 12.57
N SER A 323 72.12 43.47 13.90
CA SER A 323 73.29 43.76 14.73
C SER A 323 73.31 42.93 16.02
N ASP A 324 74.49 42.45 16.44
CA ASP A 324 74.68 41.68 17.69
C ASP A 324 74.59 42.55 18.94
N VAL A 325 74.79 43.86 18.79
CA VAL A 325 74.74 44.86 19.87
C VAL A 325 73.73 45.94 19.54
N THR A 326 73.23 46.62 20.58
CA THR A 326 72.31 47.76 20.39
C THR A 326 72.98 48.85 19.54
N PRO A 327 72.33 49.37 18.48
CA PRO A 327 72.89 50.42 17.63
C PRO A 327 72.93 51.81 18.29
N GLY A 328 72.42 51.95 19.52
CA GLY A 328 72.43 53.19 20.29
C GLY A 328 71.05 53.60 20.79
N SER A 329 70.98 54.78 21.43
CA SER A 329 69.73 55.34 21.96
C SER A 329 68.68 55.54 20.86
N GLY A 330 67.45 55.08 21.11
CA GLY A 330 66.33 55.18 20.15
C GLY A 330 66.10 53.94 19.30
N TRP A 331 66.96 52.91 19.42
CA TRP A 331 66.75 51.59 18.83
C TRP A 331 66.13 50.64 19.86
N ARG A 332 65.18 49.84 19.43
CA ARG A 332 64.53 48.79 20.24
C ARG A 332 64.64 47.44 19.55
N GLN A 333 64.81 46.40 20.34
CA GLN A 333 64.98 45.05 19.83
C GLN A 333 63.63 44.51 19.35
N LEU A 334 63.62 43.98 18.14
CA LEU A 334 62.54 43.15 17.62
C LEU A 334 62.77 41.71 18.10
N GLN A 335 61.67 41.02 18.39
CA GLN A 335 61.71 39.61 18.74
C GLN A 335 61.44 38.77 17.50
N VAL A 336 62.20 37.69 17.33
CA VAL A 336 61.96 36.75 16.23
C VAL A 336 60.70 35.96 16.52
N ILE A 337 59.83 35.87 15.52
CA ILE A 337 58.67 34.97 15.59
C ILE A 337 59.20 33.60 15.22
N HIS A 338 59.34 32.72 16.21
CA HIS A 338 59.66 31.33 15.96
C HIS A 338 58.36 30.57 15.64
N PRO A 339 58.31 29.80 14.55
CA PRO A 339 57.20 28.87 14.35
C PRO A 339 57.18 27.87 15.51
N GLN A 340 55.99 27.58 16.05
CA GLN A 340 55.80 26.51 17.03
C GLN A 340 55.50 25.19 16.36
#